data_AF-A0A9D2P3Z3-F1
#
_entry.id   AF-A0A9D2P3Z3-F1
#
_cell.length_a   1.000
_cell.length_b   1.000
_cell.length_c   1.000
_cell.angle_alpha   90.00
_cell.angle_beta   90.00
_cell.angle_gamma   90.00
#
_symmetry.space_group_name_H-M   'P 1'
#
loop_
_entity.id
_entity.type
_entity.pdbx_description
1 polymer ?
#
loop_
_entity_poly.entity_id
_entity_poly.type
_entity_poly.pdbx_seq_one_letter_code
_entity_poly.pdbx_strand_id
1 'polypeptide(L)' 'MNKDIFVKLLQQRQYKAVRSILDVMNEVDIASLLSVLDDKELALAFRLIPKDKAAEVFANMDGS' A
#
# COMPACT_ATOMS: atom_id res chain seq x y z
N MET A 1 12.99 -7.77 1.56
CA MET A 1 12.08 -8.66 2.32
C MET A 1 11.00 -7.78 2.93
N ASN A 2 9.76 -7.79 2.39
CA ASN A 2 8.52 -7.24 3.00
C ASN A 2 7.34 -7.09 1.99
N LYS A 3 7.57 -7.16 0.68
CA LYS A 3 6.49 -7.05 -0.34
C LYS A 3 5.56 -8.28 -0.34
N ASP A 4 6.11 -9.49 -0.29
CA ASP A 4 5.33 -10.74 -0.25
C ASP A 4 4.38 -10.87 0.94
N ILE A 5 4.80 -10.38 2.12
CA ILE A 5 3.97 -10.45 3.33
C ILE A 5 2.76 -9.53 3.17
N PHE A 6 2.96 -8.34 2.59
CA PHE A 6 1.87 -7.41 2.32
C PHE A 6 0.83 -8.02 1.39
N VAL A 7 1.24 -8.59 0.25
CA VAL A 7 0.33 -9.24 -0.71
C VAL A 7 -0.40 -10.41 -0.05
N LYS A 8 0.31 -11.25 0.72
CA LYS A 8 -0.32 -12.34 1.47
C LYS A 8 -1.36 -11.84 2.48
N LEU A 9 -1.07 -10.78 3.21
CA LEU A 9 -2.03 -10.21 4.17
C LEU A 9 -3.23 -9.59 3.46
N LEU A 10 -3.02 -8.96 2.30
CA LEU A 10 -4.08 -8.41 1.47
C LEU A 10 -5.02 -9.53 0.97
N GLN A 11 -4.45 -10.63 0.47
CA GLN A 11 -5.18 -11.82 0.04
C GLN A 11 -5.92 -12.51 1.20
N GLN A 12 -5.30 -12.57 2.38
CA GLN A 12 -5.92 -13.08 3.60
C GLN A 12 -6.94 -12.11 4.22
N ARG A 13 -7.20 -10.95 3.59
CA ARG A 13 -8.10 -9.89 4.09
C ARG A 13 -7.73 -9.40 5.50
N GLN A 14 -6.45 -9.48 5.86
CA GLN A 14 -5.92 -9.02 7.15
C GLN A 14 -5.68 -7.51 7.15
N TYR A 15 -6.76 -6.74 7.05
CA TYR A 15 -6.71 -5.28 6.95
C TYR A 15 -6.01 -4.61 8.14
N LYS A 16 -6.10 -5.17 9.35
CA LYS A 16 -5.40 -4.67 10.54
C LYS A 16 -3.88 -4.72 10.39
N ALA A 17 -3.35 -5.86 9.92
CA ALA A 17 -1.91 -6.05 9.75
C ALA A 17 -1.38 -5.19 8.59
N VAL A 18 -2.12 -5.15 7.47
CA VAL A 18 -1.81 -4.26 6.34
C VAL A 18 -1.71 -2.80 6.80
N ARG A 19 -2.68 -2.34 7.61
CA ARG A 19 -2.67 -0.98 8.12
C ARG A 19 -1.47 -0.70 9.03
N SER A 20 -1.10 -1.62 9.91
CA SER A 20 0.13 -1.47 10.73
C SER A 20 1.39 -1.38 9.87
N ILE A 21 1.47 -2.13 8.77
CA ILE A 21 2.61 -2.07 7.85
C ILE A 21 2.66 -0.71 7.14
N LEU A 22 1.52 -0.24 6.61
CA LEU A 22 1.41 1.08 5.97
C LEU A 22 1.69 2.25 6.93
N ASP A 23 1.46 2.05 8.23
CA ASP A 23 1.76 3.05 9.25
C ASP A 23 3.27 3.20 9.46
N VAL A 24 4.00 2.07 9.46
CA VAL A 24 5.46 2.00 9.62
C VAL A 24 6.20 2.35 8.32
N MET A 25 5.61 2.06 7.16
CA MET A 25 6.21 2.36 5.86
C MET A 25 6.07 3.86 5.48
N ASN A 26 7.07 4.36 4.76
CA ASN A 26 7.04 5.69 4.15
C ASN A 26 6.21 5.68 2.87
N GLU A 27 5.68 6.85 2.53
CA GLU A 27 4.93 7.12 1.30
C GLU A 27 5.63 6.62 0.02
N VAL A 28 6.95 6.82 -0.11
CA VAL A 28 7.74 6.37 -1.27
C VAL A 28 7.76 4.85 -1.39
N ASP A 29 7.95 4.15 -0.26
CA ASP A 29 7.94 2.68 -0.23
C ASP A 29 6.55 2.12 -0.54
N ILE A 30 5.50 2.77 -0.05
CA ILE A 30 4.12 2.40 -0.32
C ILE A 30 3.80 2.61 -1.81
N ALA A 31 4.21 3.74 -2.40
CA ALA A 31 4.03 3.99 -3.84
C ALA A 31 4.72 2.92 -4.68
N SER A 32 5.97 2.59 -4.38
CA SER A 32 6.71 1.51 -5.05
C SER A 32 6.09 0.11 -4.86
N LEU A 33 5.42 -0.12 -3.72
CA LEU A 33 4.69 -1.35 -3.45
C LEU A 33 3.38 -1.39 -4.25
N LEU A 34 2.63 -0.29 -4.29
CA LEU A 34 1.38 -0.21 -5.04
C LEU A 34 1.62 -0.37 -6.55
N SER A 35 2.70 0.21 -7.10
CA SER A 35 3.04 0.07 -8.53
C SER A 35 3.28 -1.37 -8.99
N VAL A 36 3.52 -2.31 -8.08
CA VAL A 36 3.70 -3.74 -8.41
C VAL A 36 2.47 -4.60 -8.12
N LEU A 37 1.39 -4.01 -7.59
CA LEU A 37 0.12 -4.70 -7.34
C LEU A 37 -0.76 -4.67 -8.58
N ASP A 38 -1.58 -5.71 -8.76
CA ASP A 38 -2.66 -5.71 -9.75
C ASP A 38 -3.74 -4.68 -9.38
N ASP A 39 -4.49 -4.17 -10.37
CA ASP A 39 -5.54 -3.14 -10.19
C ASP A 39 -6.51 -3.43 -9.03
N LYS A 40 -6.86 -4.72 -8.83
CA LYS A 40 -7.75 -5.17 -7.75
C LYS A 40 -7.11 -5.02 -6.37
N GLU A 41 -5.84 -5.38 -6.24
CA GLU A 41 -5.08 -5.31 -5.00
C GLU A 41 -4.70 -3.87 -4.69
N LEU A 42 -4.33 -3.11 -5.71
CA LEU A 42 -4.07 -1.67 -5.63
C LEU A 42 -5.29 -0.93 -5.08
N ALA A 43 -6.49 -1.15 -5.64
CA ALA A 43 -7.70 -0.49 -5.14
C ALA A 43 -8.02 -0.83 -3.67
N LEU A 44 -7.76 -2.07 -3.25
CA LEU A 44 -7.93 -2.50 -1.86
C LEU A 44 -6.90 -1.85 -0.94
N ALA A 45 -5.63 -1.87 -1.32
CA ALA A 45 -4.55 -1.25 -0.56
C ALA A 45 -4.76 0.26 -0.42
N PHE A 46 -5.13 0.94 -1.51
CA PHE A 46 -5.41 2.37 -1.53
C PHE A 46 -6.53 2.76 -0.56
N ARG A 47 -7.57 1.93 -0.44
CA ARG A 47 -8.67 2.13 0.52
C ARG A 47 -8.23 1.98 1.98
N LEU A 48 -7.13 1.29 2.25
CA LEU A 48 -6.59 1.05 3.59
C LEU A 48 -5.59 2.12 4.04
N ILE A 49 -5.03 2.88 3.10
CA ILE A 49 -4.08 3.96 3.39
C ILE A 49 -4.84 5.12 4.06
N PRO A 50 -4.33 5.68 5.18
CA PRO A 50 -4.90 6.88 5.78
C PRO A 50 -4.84 8.05 4.79
N LYS A 51 -5.91 8.86 4.73
CA LYS A 51 -6.03 9.98 3.78
C LYS A 51 -4.83 10.92 3.79
N ASP A 52 -4.23 11.15 4.95
CA ASP A 52 -3.08 12.03 5.11
C ASP A 52 -1.86 11.54 4.31
N LYS A 53 -1.63 10.22 4.27
CA LYS A 53 -0.55 9.62 3.46
C LYS A 53 -0.99 9.29 2.03
N ALA A 54 -2.29 9.13 1.78
CA ALA A 54 -2.79 8.73 0.46
C ALA A 54 -2.47 9.76 -0.63
N ALA A 55 -2.50 11.06 -0.29
CA ALA A 55 -2.12 12.13 -1.21
C ALA A 55 -0.64 12.04 -1.62
N GLU A 56 0.25 11.89 -0.64
CA GLU A 56 1.69 11.79 -0.86
C GLU A 56 2.06 10.51 -1.65
N VAL A 57 1.44 9.38 -1.30
CA VAL A 57 1.62 8.11 -2.01
C VAL A 57 1.20 8.25 -3.48
N PHE A 58 0.06 8.90 -3.75
CA PHE A 58 -0.41 9.11 -5.11
C PHE A 58 0.52 10.04 -5.90
N ALA A 59 0.98 11.13 -5.28
CA ALA A 59 1.95 12.04 -5.88
C ALA A 59 3.27 11.34 -6.23
N ASN A 60 3.73 10.40 -5.39
CA ASN A 60 4.90 9.56 -5.65
C ASN A 60 4.67 8.49 -6.73
N MET A 61 3.42 8.12 -7.03
CA MET A 61 3.10 7.16 -8.11
C MET A 61 2.95 7.83 -9.48
N ASP A 62 2.37 9.02 -9.55
CA ASP A 62 2.08 9.74 -10.81
C ASP A 62 3.30 10.55 -11.31
N GLY A 63 4.28 10.79 -10.45
CA GLY A 63 5.44 11.64 -10.72
C GLY A 63 6.63 10.99 -11.44
N SER A 64 6.46 9.89 -12.19
CA SER A 64 7.55 9.23 -12.95
C SER A 64 7.21 8.96 -14.40
#